data_AF-A0ABD0JIC5-F1
#
_entry.id   AF-A0ABD0JIC5-F1
#
_cell.length_a   1.000
_cell.length_b   1.000
_cell.length_c   1.000
_cell.angle_alpha   90.00
_cell.angle_beta   90.00
_cell.angle_gamma   90.00
#
_symmetry.space_group_name_H-M   'P 1'
#
loop_
_entity.id
_entity.type
_entity.pdbx_description
1 polymer ?
#
loop_
_entity_poly.entity_id
_entity_poly.type
_entity_poly.pdbx_seq_one_letter_code
_entity_poly.pdbx_strand_id
1 'polypeptide(L)'
;MRVTAEQMECRDLRDDCAKRVEEGECTMNAGTMALYCTKSCDFCDKGGVCMDYEEGCSLLKMGGLCEDPVFRSHTKARCKMSCGFCKATDPCQMQHDLGLTAALMSNTGHQKSATGVLAVNLVSLTLILFSN
;
A
#
# COMPACT_ATOMS: atom_id res chain seq x y z
N MET A 1 -27.74 -1.96 1.40
CA MET A 1 -27.20 -0.59 1.53
C MET A 1 -26.11 -0.43 0.48
N ARG A 2 -26.27 0.52 -0.45
CA ARG A 2 -25.29 0.79 -1.52
C ARG A 2 -24.40 1.92 -1.04
N VAL A 3 -23.10 1.69 -0.96
CA VAL A 3 -22.10 2.73 -0.69
C VAL A 3 -22.20 3.73 -1.85
N THR A 4 -22.48 4.98 -1.53
CA THR A 4 -22.42 6.10 -2.48
C THR A 4 -20.97 6.46 -2.73
N ALA A 5 -20.65 6.71 -4.01
CA ALA A 5 -19.33 7.06 -4.52
C ALA A 5 -18.80 8.39 -3.96
N GLU A 6 -18.39 8.40 -2.70
CA GLU A 6 -17.22 9.18 -2.34
C GLU A 6 -16.05 8.47 -3.05
N GLN A 7 -15.59 9.06 -4.14
CA GLN A 7 -14.57 8.46 -5.01
C GLN A 7 -13.35 8.15 -4.16
N MET A 8 -13.08 6.87 -3.92
CA MET A 8 -11.75 6.48 -3.49
C MET A 8 -10.78 6.92 -4.59
N GLU A 9 -9.86 7.81 -4.23
CA GLU A 9 -8.95 8.40 -5.18
C GLU A 9 -7.92 7.34 -5.60
N CYS A 10 -8.00 6.87 -6.85
CA CYS A 10 -6.97 6.00 -7.39
C CYS A 10 -5.65 6.76 -7.50
N ARG A 11 -4.62 6.26 -6.82
CA ARG A 11 -3.31 6.88 -6.86
C ARG A 11 -2.20 5.87 -6.65
N ASP A 12 -1.00 6.31 -6.98
CA ASP A 12 0.22 5.66 -6.55
C ASP A 12 0.50 6.01 -5.09
N LEU A 13 0.95 5.01 -4.34
CA LEU A 13 1.36 5.13 -2.94
C LEU A 13 2.88 5.16 -2.78
N ARG A 14 3.62 4.96 -3.87
CA ARG A 14 5.07 5.01 -3.92
C ARG A 14 5.53 6.07 -4.91
N ASP A 15 6.65 6.70 -4.59
CA ASP A 15 7.24 7.74 -5.44
C ASP A 15 8.05 7.16 -6.61
N ASP A 16 8.46 5.88 -6.54
CA ASP A 16 9.27 5.20 -7.56
C ASP A 16 8.45 4.44 -8.61
N CYS A 17 7.13 4.66 -8.68
CA CYS A 17 6.26 3.93 -9.60
C CYS A 17 6.62 4.11 -11.07
N ALA A 18 7.01 5.32 -11.49
CA ALA A 18 7.45 5.58 -12.87
C ALA A 18 8.65 4.69 -13.26
N LYS A 19 9.66 4.62 -12.40
CA LYS A 19 10.84 3.76 -12.61
C LYS A 19 10.45 2.29 -12.68
N ARG A 20 9.55 1.83 -11.81
CA ARG A 20 9.09 0.43 -11.81
C ARG A 20 8.29 0.06 -13.05
N VAL A 21 7.53 0.99 -13.61
CA VAL A 21 6.87 0.79 -14.91
C VAL A 21 7.90 0.60 -16.01
N GLU A 22 8.95 1.43 -16.04
CA GLU A 22 10.06 1.28 -16.99
C GLU A 22 10.81 -0.06 -16.82
N GLU A 23 10.93 -0.54 -15.58
CA GLU A 23 11.51 -1.85 -15.25
C GLU A 23 10.57 -3.05 -15.54
N GLY A 24 9.36 -2.80 -16.05
CA GLY A 24 8.40 -3.84 -16.44
C GLY A 24 7.63 -4.47 -15.27
N GLU A 25 7.67 -3.85 -14.09
CA GLU A 25 7.08 -4.42 -12.87
C GLU A 25 5.55 -4.53 -12.93
N CYS A 26 4.88 -3.73 -13.76
CA CYS A 26 3.43 -3.85 -13.95
C CYS A 26 3.01 -5.25 -14.44
N THR A 27 3.93 -5.99 -15.09
CA THR A 27 3.70 -7.37 -15.54
C THR A 27 4.34 -8.36 -14.57
N MET A 28 5.63 -8.16 -14.24
CA MET A 28 6.39 -9.12 -13.44
C MET A 28 5.95 -9.16 -11.96
N ASN A 29 5.52 -8.01 -11.43
CA ASN A 29 5.14 -7.82 -10.03
C ASN A 29 3.73 -7.23 -9.93
N ALA A 30 2.84 -7.60 -10.86
CA ALA A 30 1.51 -7.02 -11.04
C ALA A 30 0.67 -6.94 -9.74
N GLY A 31 0.80 -7.92 -8.83
CA GLY A 31 0.11 -7.88 -7.53
C GLY A 31 0.62 -6.76 -6.61
N THR A 32 1.93 -6.55 -6.55
CA THR A 32 2.55 -5.45 -5.80
C THR A 32 2.22 -4.12 -6.47
N MET A 33 2.30 -4.05 -7.79
CA MET A 33 2.05 -2.83 -8.53
C MET A 33 0.58 -2.40 -8.48
N ALA A 34 -0.36 -3.33 -8.46
CA ALA A 34 -1.78 -3.01 -8.28
C ALA A 34 -2.14 -2.50 -6.89
N LEU A 35 -1.29 -2.74 -5.89
CA LEU A 35 -1.47 -2.18 -4.55
C LEU A 35 -0.82 -0.79 -4.42
N TYR A 36 0.39 -0.62 -4.95
CA TYR A 36 1.21 0.55 -4.63
C TYR A 36 1.44 1.51 -5.79
N CYS A 37 1.27 1.03 -7.02
CA CYS A 37 1.50 1.78 -8.26
C CYS A 37 0.29 1.65 -9.19
N THR A 38 -0.89 1.69 -8.59
CA THR A 38 -2.17 1.42 -9.23
C THR A 38 -2.46 2.39 -10.35
N LYS A 39 -2.06 3.65 -10.22
CA LYS A 39 -2.26 4.67 -11.26
C LYS A 39 -1.22 4.54 -12.35
N SER A 40 0.06 4.45 -11.99
CA SER A 40 1.15 4.34 -12.97
C SER A 40 1.06 3.09 -13.86
N CYS A 41 0.52 1.98 -13.35
CA CYS A 41 0.29 0.76 -14.13
C CYS A 41 -1.11 0.69 -14.79
N ASP A 42 -1.88 1.79 -14.79
CA ASP A 42 -3.26 1.86 -15.31
C ASP A 42 -4.17 0.76 -14.74
N PHE A 43 -4.12 0.53 -13.43
CA PHE A 43 -4.98 -0.42 -12.72
C PHE A 43 -6.24 0.21 -12.12
N CYS A 44 -6.38 1.54 -12.10
CA CYS A 44 -7.49 2.25 -11.46
C CYS A 44 -8.89 1.75 -11.83
N ASP A 45 -9.13 1.49 -13.11
CA ASP A 45 -10.43 0.98 -13.59
C ASP A 45 -10.43 -0.54 -13.76
N LYS A 46 -9.30 -1.19 -13.43
CA LYS A 46 -9.11 -2.63 -13.56
C LYS A 46 -9.31 -3.25 -12.19
N GLY A 47 -10.57 -3.59 -11.86
CA GLY A 47 -10.97 -4.51 -10.78
C GLY A 47 -9.78 -5.32 -10.23
N GLY A 48 -9.16 -4.85 -9.16
CA GLY A 48 -7.88 -5.29 -8.63
C GLY A 48 -7.74 -6.78 -8.32
N VAL A 49 -6.49 -7.14 -8.10
CA VAL A 49 -5.99 -8.37 -8.72
C VAL A 49 -6.22 -9.57 -7.83
N CYS A 50 -7.41 -10.14 -7.99
CA CYS A 50 -7.49 -11.59 -7.91
C CYS A 50 -6.58 -12.15 -8.99
N MET A 51 -5.42 -12.67 -8.60
CA MET A 51 -4.46 -13.25 -9.52
C MET A 51 -3.77 -14.47 -8.96
N ASP A 52 -3.17 -15.19 -9.90
CA ASP A 52 -2.25 -16.26 -9.61
C ASP A 52 -0.83 -15.69 -9.47
N TYR A 53 -0.08 -16.28 -8.56
CA TYR A 53 1.30 -15.93 -8.27
C TYR A 53 2.25 -17.09 -8.55
N GLU A 54 1.72 -18.32 -8.73
CA GLU A 54 2.48 -19.48 -9.17
C GLU A 54 2.37 -19.63 -10.69
N GLU A 55 3.47 -20.01 -11.32
CA GLU A 55 3.42 -20.48 -12.69
C GLU A 55 2.65 -21.80 -12.78
N GLY A 56 1.91 -22.01 -13.87
CA GLY A 56 1.19 -23.27 -14.07
C GLY A 56 -0.06 -23.46 -13.20
N CYS A 57 -0.59 -22.41 -12.55
CA CYS A 57 -1.87 -22.50 -11.82
C CYS A 57 -3.02 -23.08 -12.66
N SER A 58 -3.04 -22.85 -13.98
CA SER A 58 -4.01 -23.48 -14.89
C SER A 58 -3.85 -25.00 -14.97
N LEU A 59 -2.61 -25.51 -14.97
CA LEU A 59 -2.34 -26.96 -14.93
C LEU A 59 -2.72 -27.55 -13.58
N LEU A 60 -2.39 -26.87 -12.47
CA LEU A 60 -2.74 -27.29 -11.12
C LEU A 60 -4.27 -27.39 -10.95
N LYS A 61 -5.01 -26.40 -11.48
CA LYS A 61 -6.48 -26.43 -11.55
C LYS A 61 -6.98 -27.62 -12.36
N MET A 62 -6.48 -27.83 -13.58
CA MET A 62 -6.88 -28.97 -14.41
C MET A 62 -6.57 -30.32 -13.75
N GLY A 63 -5.52 -30.38 -12.94
CA GLY A 63 -5.16 -31.54 -12.12
C GLY A 63 -6.01 -31.74 -10.87
N GLY A 64 -6.98 -30.88 -10.58
CA GLY A 64 -7.84 -30.99 -9.39
C GLY A 64 -7.17 -30.58 -8.07
N LEU A 65 -6.04 -29.86 -8.12
CA LEU A 65 -5.25 -29.52 -6.94
C LEU A 65 -5.80 -28.31 -6.16
N CYS A 66 -6.86 -27.68 -6.65
CA CYS A 66 -7.58 -26.65 -5.89
C CYS A 66 -8.36 -27.29 -4.71
N GLU A 67 -8.83 -28.52 -4.88
CA GLU A 67 -9.66 -29.25 -3.93
C GLU A 67 -8.86 -30.32 -3.16
N ASP A 68 -7.71 -30.73 -3.68
CA ASP A 68 -6.81 -31.68 -3.03
C ASP A 68 -6.38 -31.19 -1.64
N PRO A 69 -6.60 -31.95 -0.56
CA PRO A 69 -6.35 -31.48 0.81
C PRO A 69 -4.87 -31.17 1.10
N VAL A 70 -3.93 -31.79 0.39
CA VAL A 70 -2.49 -31.53 0.52
C VAL A 70 -2.13 -30.23 -0.17
N PHE A 71 -2.63 -30.00 -1.38
CA PHE A 71 -2.29 -28.83 -2.18
C PHE A 71 -3.19 -27.62 -1.95
N ARG A 72 -4.35 -27.79 -1.33
CA ARG A 72 -5.35 -26.72 -1.13
C ARG A 72 -4.79 -25.50 -0.42
N SER A 73 -3.92 -25.70 0.57
CA SER A 73 -3.27 -24.57 1.25
C SER A 73 -2.38 -23.78 0.28
N HIS A 74 -1.59 -24.50 -0.53
CA HIS A 74 -0.70 -23.91 -1.54
C HIS A 74 -1.49 -23.21 -2.65
N THR A 75 -2.45 -23.89 -3.27
CA THR A 75 -3.28 -23.32 -4.35
C THR A 75 -4.16 -22.18 -3.85
N LYS A 76 -4.59 -22.19 -2.59
CA LYS A 76 -5.30 -21.06 -1.98
C LYS A 76 -4.42 -19.83 -1.76
N ALA A 77 -3.14 -20.01 -1.46
CA ALA A 77 -2.21 -18.90 -1.31
C ALA A 77 -1.71 -18.37 -2.66
N ARG A 78 -1.54 -19.26 -3.64
CA ARG A 78 -0.75 -19.00 -4.84
C ARG A 78 -1.55 -19.01 -6.15
N CYS A 79 -2.67 -19.72 -6.22
CA CYS A 79 -3.49 -19.89 -7.42
C CYS A 79 -4.92 -19.39 -7.21
N LYS A 80 -5.04 -18.24 -6.55
CA LYS A 80 -6.29 -17.69 -6.05
C LYS A 80 -7.29 -17.44 -7.17
N MET A 81 -6.82 -17.00 -8.34
CA MET A 81 -7.67 -16.70 -9.49
C MET A 81 -8.05 -17.96 -10.23
N SER A 82 -7.07 -18.79 -10.61
CA SER A 82 -7.34 -20.07 -11.30
C SER A 82 -8.31 -20.95 -10.50
N CYS A 83 -8.08 -21.08 -9.20
CA CYS A 83 -8.92 -21.89 -8.30
C CYS A 83 -10.21 -21.18 -7.82
N GLY A 84 -10.45 -19.92 -8.22
CA GLY A 84 -11.67 -19.19 -7.84
C GLY A 84 -11.78 -18.86 -6.36
N PHE A 85 -10.66 -18.80 -5.64
CA PHE A 85 -10.61 -18.43 -4.22
C PHE A 85 -10.72 -16.94 -3.96
N CYS A 86 -10.63 -16.11 -5.01
CA CYS A 86 -10.94 -14.70 -4.96
C CYS A 86 -11.84 -14.29 -6.12
N LYS A 87 -12.42 -13.09 -6.00
CA LYS A 87 -13.05 -12.36 -7.10
C LYS A 87 -12.21 -11.12 -7.36
N ALA A 88 -12.08 -10.71 -8.62
CA ALA A 88 -11.42 -9.45 -8.96
C ALA A 88 -12.14 -8.30 -8.25
N THR A 89 -11.40 -7.45 -7.53
CA THR A 89 -11.93 -6.35 -6.72
C THR A 89 -11.10 -5.12 -6.95
N ASP A 90 -11.70 -4.04 -7.45
CA ASP A 90 -11.08 -2.72 -7.70
C ASP A 90 -9.84 -2.44 -6.82
N PRO A 91 -8.63 -2.24 -7.39
CA PRO A 91 -7.44 -2.14 -6.58
C PRO A 91 -7.48 -0.89 -5.70
N CYS A 92 -8.27 0.12 -6.06
CA CYS A 92 -8.51 1.28 -5.23
C CYS A 92 -9.31 0.91 -3.97
N GLN A 93 -10.24 -0.05 -4.08
CA GLN A 93 -11.03 -0.54 -2.93
C GLN A 93 -10.10 -1.33 -2.00
N MET A 94 -9.18 -2.08 -2.59
CA MET A 94 -8.16 -2.82 -1.84
C MET A 94 -7.22 -1.87 -1.08
N GLN A 95 -6.78 -0.77 -1.67
CA GLN A 95 -5.98 0.26 -0.99
C GLN A 95 -6.75 0.87 0.19
N HIS A 96 -8.03 1.22 -0.02
CA HIS A 96 -8.90 1.76 1.02
C HIS A 96 -9.11 0.77 2.18
N ASP A 97 -9.48 -0.48 1.89
CA ASP A 97 -9.82 -1.49 2.91
C ASP A 97 -8.61 -1.87 3.79
N LEU A 98 -7.41 -1.83 3.21
CA LEU A 98 -6.16 -2.07 3.94
C LEU A 98 -5.60 -0.81 4.62
N GLY A 99 -6.27 0.34 4.49
CA GLY A 99 -5.82 1.62 5.04
C GLY A 99 -4.52 2.15 4.42
N LEU A 100 -4.16 1.65 3.23
CA LEU A 100 -2.93 2.00 2.52
C LEU A 100 -3.11 3.36 1.84
N THR A 101 -2.94 4.42 2.63
CA THR A 101 -2.91 5.80 2.13
C THR A 101 -1.47 6.30 2.08
N ALA A 102 -1.16 7.21 1.14
CA ALA A 102 0.19 7.75 0.94
C ALA A 102 0.82 8.32 2.23
N ALA A 103 0.00 8.78 3.17
CA ALA A 103 0.43 9.30 4.48
C ALA A 103 1.14 8.27 5.37
N LEU A 104 0.90 6.96 5.18
CA LEU A 104 1.52 5.91 5.99
C LEU A 104 2.82 5.37 5.40
N MET A 105 3.08 5.61 4.11
CA MET A 105 4.29 5.10 3.42
C MET A 105 5.46 6.10 3.42
N SER A 106 5.23 7.34 3.89
CA SER A 106 6.29 8.24 4.31
C SER A 106 6.92 7.72 5.61
N ASN A 107 7.84 6.76 5.50
CA ASN A 107 8.58 6.27 6.65
C ASN A 107 9.27 7.45 7.33
N THR A 108 9.13 7.53 8.65
CA THR A 108 9.89 8.40 9.54
C THR A 108 11.39 8.15 9.34
N GLY A 109 12.00 8.88 8.41
CA GLY A 109 13.40 9.24 8.47
C GLY A 109 13.56 10.37 9.49
N HIS A 110 14.41 10.16 10.50
CA HIS A 110 14.91 11.17 11.44
C HIS A 110 13.89 11.83 12.38
N GLN A 111 13.83 11.37 13.64
CA GLN A 111 13.80 12.31 14.75
C GLN A 111 15.25 12.64 15.16
N LYS A 112 15.86 13.63 14.49
CA LYS A 112 16.76 14.53 15.20
C LYS A 112 15.91 15.74 15.57
N SER A 113 15.30 15.69 16.75
CA SER A 113 14.62 16.86 17.30
C SER A 113 15.68 17.90 17.62
N ALA A 114 15.71 18.94 16.78
CA ALA A 114 16.45 20.16 17.01
C ALA A 114 15.97 20.83 18.31
N THR A 115 16.95 21.23 19.13
CA THR A 115 16.98 22.49 19.89
C THR A 115 15.63 23.02 20.40
N GLY A 116 15.27 22.67 21.64
CA GLY A 116 14.26 23.38 22.40
C GLY A 116 14.75 24.75 22.83
N VAL A 117 14.45 25.78 22.03
CA VAL A 117 14.40 27.17 22.50
C VAL A 117 13.06 27.33 23.22
N LEU A 118 13.05 27.11 24.53
CA LEU A 118 11.97 27.60 25.39
C LEU A 118 12.37 28.98 25.90
N ALA A 119 12.05 29.98 25.08
CA ALA A 119 11.84 31.32 25.57
C ALA A 119 10.58 31.32 26.44
N VAL A 120 10.74 31.44 27.75
CA VAL A 120 9.64 31.85 28.65
C VAL A 120 10.11 33.06 29.45
N ASN A 121 9.27 34.08 29.34
CA ASN A 121 9.48 35.47 29.65
C ASN A 121 9.36 35.80 31.15
N LEU A 122 10.07 36.88 31.52
CA LEU A 122 9.67 37.92 32.49
C LEU A 122 9.47 37.53 33.97
N VAL A 123 10.50 37.80 34.79
CA VAL A 123 10.28 38.37 36.14
C VAL A 123 11.20 39.58 36.31
N SER A 124 10.58 40.75 36.24
CA SER A 124 11.15 42.06 36.53
C SER A 124 11.47 42.18 38.03
N LEU A 125 12.71 42.54 38.41
CA LEU A 125 12.94 43.33 39.64
C LEU A 125 14.32 44.01 39.63
N THR A 126 14.33 45.22 39.07
CA THR A 126 15.01 46.44 39.55
C THR A 126 16.44 46.36 40.14
N LEU A 127 17.37 46.84 39.32
CA LEU A 127 18.53 47.70 39.66
C LEU A 127 18.45 48.45 41.01
N ILE A 128 19.12 47.95 42.05
CA ILE A 128 19.75 48.73 43.14
C ILE A 128 20.76 47.73 43.77
N LEU A 129 22.08 47.88 43.92
CA LEU A 129 22.99 48.99 44.19
C LEU A 129 24.42 48.54 43.79
N PHE A 130 25.05 49.19 42.82
CA PHE A 130 26.52 49.29 42.76
C PHE A 130 26.85 50.75 42.47
N SER A 131 26.85 51.57 43.53
CA SER A 131 27.48 52.89 43.57
C SER A 131 27.55 53.31 45.04
N ASN A 132 28.57 52.82 45.74
CA ASN A 132 29.54 53.64 46.48
C ASN A 132 30.70 52.74 46.95
#